data_AF-A0A956NA96-F1
#
_entry.id   AF-A0A956NA96-F1
#
_cell.length_a   1.000
_cell.length_b   1.000
_cell.length_c   1.000
_cell.angle_alpha   90.00
_cell.angle_beta   90.00
_cell.angle_gamma   90.00
#
_symmetry.space_group_name_H-M   'P 1'
#
loop_
_entity.id
_entity.type
_entity.pdbx_description
1 polymer ?
#
loop_
_entity_poly.entity_id
_entity_poly.type
_entity_poly.pdbx_seq_one_letter_code
_entity_poly.pdbx_strand_id
1 'polypeptide(L)'
;MIVLTRNRVGVVLGLALLLVGGIVGVRAYQYCVGYYRQEYLPESKGNALSYYYVDWRRDWTDDAELARATPEGPVRFPRAVEVSSETWRYDPISVVQTGLTLHDQILDELGDGRRSLSSRGVPTERSPGEAGTLDRFEILVAQVDWLHENAEWRPDSVAVWPIPWYAGRYGLAPPWYSALSQGQGISLLVRTAAWGRPDDLVLAKAAVRSLLESDLPIVVRDARGVRFLEEFPVEPGPEVLNGCLLAWLGLWDFVRATDDERLRAQCLELLTRIEAQVPEYELSRWGLSGWTRYDRETSLPTSPTYQELHAAVALAIAEETGREFWYERAERWRRAASSLTRRLYVFGLVAWDKAWDKVWN
;
A
#
# COMPACT_ATOMS: atom_id res chain seq x y z
N MET A 1 4.80 57.86 35.79
CA MET A 1 5.92 57.19 35.07
C MET A 1 5.84 55.64 35.19
N ILE A 2 4.65 55.02 35.07
CA ILE A 2 4.47 53.55 35.19
C ILE A 2 3.57 52.95 34.07
N VAL A 3 3.06 53.76 33.13
CA VAL A 3 2.18 53.27 32.04
C VAL A 3 2.96 52.85 30.78
N LEU A 4 4.25 53.20 30.67
CA LEU A 4 5.08 52.92 29.48
C LEU A 4 5.81 51.56 29.49
N THR A 5 5.81 50.82 30.61
CA THR A 5 6.53 49.54 30.74
C THR A 5 5.71 48.32 30.36
N ARG A 6 4.38 48.35 30.53
CA ARG A 6 3.48 47.22 30.25
C ARG A 6 3.34 46.91 28.75
N ASN A 7 3.41 47.95 27.90
CA ASN A 7 3.36 47.81 26.44
C ASN A 7 4.64 47.18 25.86
N ARG A 8 5.80 47.41 26.50
CA ARG A 8 7.07 46.83 26.03
C ARG A 8 7.15 45.33 26.29
N VAL A 9 6.64 44.87 27.43
CA VAL A 9 6.59 43.42 27.73
C VAL A 9 5.64 42.70 26.78
N GLY A 10 4.46 43.27 26.49
CA GLY A 10 3.51 42.70 25.52
C GLY A 10 4.03 42.67 24.08
N VAL A 11 4.74 43.72 23.65
CA VAL A 11 5.41 43.75 22.34
C VAL A 11 6.56 42.76 22.27
N VAL A 12 7.37 42.62 23.33
CA VAL A 12 8.45 41.63 23.39
C VAL A 12 7.91 40.20 23.42
N LEU A 13 6.83 39.93 24.16
CA LEU A 13 6.16 38.62 24.15
C LEU A 13 5.54 38.32 22.77
N GLY A 14 4.89 39.30 22.15
CA GLY A 14 4.30 39.17 20.82
C GLY A 14 5.34 38.94 19.73
N LEU A 15 6.47 39.66 19.79
CA LEU A 15 7.61 39.44 18.89
C LEU A 15 8.26 38.08 19.16
N ALA A 16 8.41 37.65 20.42
CA ALA A 16 8.93 36.34 20.76
C ALA A 16 7.99 35.21 20.29
N LEU A 17 6.67 35.37 20.39
CA LEU A 17 5.69 34.42 19.85
C LEU A 17 5.68 34.40 18.31
N LEU A 18 5.90 35.52 17.64
CA LEU A 18 6.09 35.58 16.19
C LEU A 18 7.44 34.99 15.76
N LEU A 19 8.49 35.15 16.55
CA LEU A 19 9.80 34.57 16.30
C LEU A 19 9.79 33.06 16.54
N VAL A 20 9.16 32.60 17.62
CA VAL A 20 8.94 31.18 17.90
C VAL A 20 8.01 30.60 16.84
N GLY A 21 6.90 31.26 16.50
CA GLY A 21 6.00 30.85 15.42
C GLY A 21 6.66 30.88 14.04
N GLY A 22 7.61 31.79 13.81
CA GLY A 22 8.42 31.87 12.60
C GLY A 22 9.51 30.81 12.54
N ILE A 23 10.18 30.51 13.65
CA ILE A 23 11.18 29.42 13.75
C ILE A 23 10.47 28.07 13.65
N VAL A 24 9.35 27.89 14.34
CA VAL A 24 8.48 26.72 14.22
C VAL A 24 7.91 26.65 12.80
N GLY A 25 7.51 27.76 12.20
CA GLY A 25 7.01 27.81 10.82
C GLY A 25 8.08 27.49 9.79
N VAL A 26 9.33 27.95 9.97
CA VAL A 26 10.47 27.64 9.11
C VAL A 26 10.95 26.23 9.34
N ARG A 27 10.97 25.71 10.57
CA ARG A 27 11.32 24.32 10.86
C ARG A 27 10.22 23.37 10.44
N ALA A 28 8.95 23.74 10.60
CA ALA A 28 7.82 23.03 10.03
C ALA A 28 7.91 23.09 8.50
N TYR A 29 8.25 24.22 7.87
CA TYR A 29 8.45 24.29 6.42
C TYR A 29 9.65 23.47 5.93
N GLN A 30 10.81 23.54 6.59
CA GLN A 30 12.00 22.76 6.29
C GLN A 30 11.78 21.28 6.55
N TYR A 31 11.03 20.94 7.61
CA TYR A 31 10.57 19.60 7.88
C TYR A 31 9.56 19.18 6.83
N CYS A 32 8.58 19.98 6.46
CA CYS A 32 7.62 19.71 5.39
C CYS A 32 8.35 19.46 4.07
N VAL A 33 9.32 20.29 3.69
CA VAL A 33 10.14 20.11 2.49
C VAL A 33 11.07 18.89 2.62
N GLY A 34 11.62 18.63 3.80
CA GLY A 34 12.55 17.53 4.09
C GLY A 34 11.87 16.17 4.27
N TYR A 35 10.68 16.14 4.85
CA TYR A 35 9.77 15.02 5.07
C TYR A 35 9.08 14.64 3.77
N TYR A 36 8.60 15.63 3.00
CA TYR A 36 8.18 15.43 1.62
C TYR A 36 9.35 14.95 0.76
N ARG A 37 10.60 15.31 1.10
CA ARG A 37 11.80 14.73 0.47
C ARG A 37 12.22 13.36 1.00
N GLN A 38 11.99 12.99 2.26
CA GLN A 38 12.51 11.73 2.81
C GLN A 38 11.49 10.60 2.82
N GLU A 39 10.22 10.89 3.09
CA GLU A 39 9.12 9.90 3.07
C GLU A 39 8.38 9.88 1.72
N TYR A 40 8.41 10.98 0.94
CA TYR A 40 7.72 11.07 -0.36
C TYR A 40 8.66 11.16 -1.58
N LEU A 41 9.92 11.63 -1.45
CA LEU A 41 10.88 11.73 -2.57
C LEU A 41 12.29 11.25 -2.20
N PRO A 42 12.51 9.97 -1.84
CA PRO A 42 13.86 9.40 -1.84
C PRO A 42 14.37 9.41 -3.30
N GLU A 43 14.88 10.55 -3.75
CA GLU A 43 15.34 10.86 -5.11
C GLU A 43 14.39 10.52 -6.28
N SER A 44 13.13 10.13 -6.04
CA SER A 44 12.15 9.82 -7.07
C SER A 44 10.93 10.75 -7.00
N LYS A 45 10.67 11.46 -8.10
CA LYS A 45 9.57 12.44 -8.29
C LYS A 45 8.17 11.79 -8.33
N GLY A 46 7.62 11.33 -7.20
CA GLY A 46 6.25 10.77 -7.12
C GLY A 46 5.53 10.95 -5.76
N ASN A 47 4.20 11.12 -5.78
CA ASN A 47 3.32 11.22 -4.59
C ASN A 47 3.19 9.87 -3.85
N ALA A 48 2.83 9.79 -2.56
CA ALA A 48 2.57 8.50 -1.89
C ALA A 48 1.50 7.62 -2.57
N LEU A 49 0.60 8.20 -3.37
CA LEU A 49 -0.29 7.42 -4.24
C LEU A 49 0.53 6.61 -5.25
N SER A 50 1.62 7.18 -5.80
CA SER A 50 2.57 6.49 -6.69
C SER A 50 3.33 5.31 -6.07
N TYR A 51 3.24 5.10 -4.75
CA TYR A 51 3.84 3.94 -4.09
C TYR A 51 2.87 2.77 -3.90
N TYR A 52 1.56 3.03 -3.81
CA TYR A 52 0.51 1.98 -3.78
C TYR A 52 -0.25 1.88 -5.12
N TYR A 53 0.02 2.80 -6.03
CA TYR A 53 -0.68 3.04 -7.29
C TYR A 53 0.28 3.79 -8.22
N VAL A 54 1.18 3.09 -8.91
CA VAL A 54 2.14 3.69 -9.86
C VAL A 54 1.43 4.77 -10.69
N ASP A 55 2.02 5.97 -10.83
CA ASP A 55 1.39 7.11 -11.51
C ASP A 55 0.94 6.70 -12.92
N TRP A 56 -0.35 6.40 -13.04
CA TRP A 56 -1.01 5.79 -14.20
C TRP A 56 -1.11 6.73 -15.40
N ARG A 57 -0.75 8.00 -15.23
CA ARG A 57 -0.75 9.02 -16.28
C ARG A 57 0.62 9.22 -16.94
N ARG A 58 1.68 8.56 -16.46
CA ARG A 58 3.02 8.66 -17.06
C ARG A 58 3.12 7.77 -18.30
N ASP A 59 3.74 8.32 -19.34
CA ASP A 59 4.07 7.58 -20.55
C ASP A 59 5.38 6.81 -20.34
N TRP A 60 5.23 5.54 -19.95
CA TRP A 60 6.34 4.64 -19.65
C TRP A 60 7.01 4.05 -20.90
N THR A 61 6.70 4.58 -22.09
CA THR A 61 7.35 4.20 -23.36
C THR A 61 8.56 5.07 -23.72
N ASP A 62 8.85 6.14 -22.94
CA ASP A 62 10.02 7.01 -23.16
C ASP A 62 11.28 6.51 -22.40
N ASP A 63 12.14 5.79 -23.12
CA ASP A 63 13.42 5.28 -22.64
C ASP A 63 14.35 6.38 -22.06
N ALA A 64 14.24 7.63 -22.54
CA ALA A 64 15.05 8.75 -22.07
C ALA A 64 14.51 9.38 -20.78
N GLU A 65 13.22 9.22 -20.46
CA GLU A 65 12.67 9.55 -19.15
C GLU A 65 12.98 8.43 -18.13
N LEU A 66 12.94 7.17 -18.58
CA LEU A 66 13.34 5.99 -17.81
C LEU A 66 14.80 6.10 -17.34
N ALA A 67 15.71 6.44 -18.25
CA ALA A 67 17.13 6.65 -17.99
C ALA A 67 17.44 7.90 -17.14
N ARG A 68 16.54 8.89 -17.09
CA ARG A 68 16.66 10.06 -16.21
C ARG A 68 16.12 9.81 -14.80
N ALA A 69 15.20 8.85 -14.66
CA ALA A 69 14.61 8.42 -13.39
C ALA A 69 15.39 7.27 -12.73
N THR A 70 16.29 6.61 -13.46
CA THR A 70 17.26 5.65 -12.93
C THR A 70 18.62 6.34 -12.75
N PRO A 71 19.23 6.33 -11.56
CA PRO A 71 20.66 6.63 -11.45
C PRO A 71 21.41 5.60 -12.31
N GLU A 72 22.41 6.05 -13.08
CA GLU A 72 23.05 5.29 -14.16
C GLU A 72 23.28 3.80 -13.83
N GLY A 73 22.61 2.92 -14.58
CA GLY A 73 22.67 1.46 -14.48
C GLY A 73 21.59 0.78 -15.33
N PRO A 74 21.69 -0.53 -15.62
CA PRO A 74 20.67 -1.26 -16.37
C PRO A 74 19.30 -1.10 -15.69
N VAL A 75 18.24 -1.02 -16.49
CA VAL A 75 16.86 -0.80 -16.05
C VAL A 75 16.45 -1.84 -15.01
N ARG A 76 16.21 -1.40 -13.77
CA ARG A 76 15.80 -2.23 -12.63
C ARG A 76 14.32 -1.99 -12.32
N PHE A 77 13.45 -2.85 -12.83
CA PHE A 77 12.06 -3.03 -12.33
C PHE A 77 12.08 -3.97 -11.10
N PRO A 78 10.92 -4.21 -10.45
CA PRO A 78 10.46 -3.61 -9.18
C PRO A 78 11.55 -3.48 -8.10
N ARG A 79 11.32 -2.61 -7.09
CA ARG A 79 12.28 -2.20 -6.03
C ARG A 79 13.21 -3.34 -5.62
N ALA A 80 14.34 -3.44 -6.30
CA ALA A 80 15.30 -4.49 -6.06
C ALA A 80 16.17 -4.00 -4.90
N VAL A 81 16.20 -4.76 -3.81
CA VAL A 81 17.01 -4.45 -2.64
C VAL A 81 18.40 -4.98 -2.93
N GLU A 82 19.39 -4.09 -2.93
CA GLU A 82 20.80 -4.45 -2.98
C GLU A 82 21.17 -5.11 -1.64
N VAL A 83 21.49 -6.39 -1.68
CA VAL A 83 21.88 -7.19 -0.48
C VAL A 83 23.41 -7.23 -0.34
N SER A 84 24.13 -7.07 -1.45
CA SER A 84 25.57 -6.83 -1.54
C SER A 84 25.88 -6.15 -2.87
N SER A 85 27.12 -5.68 -3.08
CA SER A 85 27.58 -5.03 -4.33
C SER A 85 27.35 -5.85 -5.62
N GLU A 86 26.90 -7.11 -5.50
CA GLU A 86 26.71 -8.06 -6.60
C GLU A 86 25.34 -8.78 -6.57
N THR A 87 24.48 -8.61 -5.54
CA THR A 87 23.18 -9.32 -5.47
C THR A 87 21.98 -8.42 -5.24
N TRP A 88 20.98 -8.58 -6.11
CA TRP A 88 19.70 -7.88 -6.09
C TRP A 88 18.57 -8.85 -5.75
N ARG A 89 17.76 -8.52 -4.75
CA ARG A 89 16.54 -9.28 -4.41
C ARG A 89 15.31 -8.44 -4.68
N TYR A 90 14.39 -8.96 -5.47
CA TYR A 90 13.11 -8.31 -5.69
C TYR A 90 12.28 -8.31 -4.41
N ASP A 91 11.57 -7.22 -4.19
CA ASP A 91 10.62 -7.05 -3.08
C ASP A 91 9.24 -7.59 -3.48
N PRO A 92 8.71 -8.64 -2.80
CA PRO A 92 7.40 -9.18 -3.10
C PRO A 92 6.29 -8.14 -3.16
N ILE A 93 6.30 -7.16 -2.24
CA ILE A 93 5.28 -6.10 -2.18
C ILE A 93 5.31 -5.27 -3.47
N SER A 94 6.49 -4.83 -3.89
CA SER A 94 6.66 -4.08 -5.12
C SER A 94 6.25 -4.90 -6.35
N VAL A 95 6.60 -6.19 -6.41
CA VAL A 95 6.21 -7.08 -7.53
C VAL A 95 4.69 -7.14 -7.67
N VAL A 96 3.96 -7.42 -6.59
CA VAL A 96 2.50 -7.61 -6.67
C VAL A 96 1.77 -6.29 -6.95
N GLN A 97 2.20 -5.18 -6.36
CA GLN A 97 1.55 -3.87 -6.56
C GLN A 97 1.74 -3.35 -7.98
N THR A 98 2.96 -3.47 -8.52
CA THR A 98 3.24 -3.06 -9.90
C THR A 98 2.55 -4.00 -10.90
N GLY A 99 2.48 -5.31 -10.61
CA GLY A 99 1.75 -6.27 -11.46
C GLY A 99 0.26 -6.00 -11.52
N LEU A 100 -0.39 -5.71 -10.40
CA LEU A 100 -1.80 -5.31 -10.39
C LEU A 100 -2.03 -4.01 -11.19
N THR A 101 -1.12 -3.05 -11.07
CA THR A 101 -1.21 -1.80 -11.84
C THR A 101 -1.05 -2.04 -13.34
N LEU A 102 -0.08 -2.88 -13.74
CA LEU A 102 0.13 -3.25 -15.15
C LEU A 102 -1.08 -4.00 -15.72
N HIS A 103 -1.67 -4.90 -14.94
CA HIS A 103 -2.91 -5.57 -15.31
C HIS A 103 -4.03 -4.58 -15.65
N ASP A 104 -4.29 -3.61 -14.76
CA ASP A 104 -5.37 -2.63 -14.97
C ASP A 104 -5.09 -1.73 -16.18
N GLN A 105 -3.83 -1.32 -16.37
CA GLN A 105 -3.41 -0.56 -17.55
C GLN A 105 -3.62 -1.33 -18.86
N ILE A 106 -3.31 -2.62 -18.88
CA ILE A 106 -3.53 -3.48 -20.04
C ILE A 106 -5.05 -3.61 -20.32
N LEU A 107 -5.88 -3.73 -19.28
CA LEU A 107 -7.34 -3.73 -19.47
C LEU A 107 -7.86 -2.43 -20.06
N ASP A 108 -7.38 -1.28 -19.58
CA ASP A 108 -7.78 0.03 -20.11
C ASP A 108 -7.40 0.16 -21.60
N GLU A 109 -6.19 -0.26 -21.98
CA GLU A 109 -5.74 -0.28 -23.38
C GLU A 109 -6.60 -1.18 -24.28
N LEU A 110 -7.03 -2.33 -23.77
CA LEU A 110 -7.91 -3.26 -24.47
C LEU A 110 -9.37 -2.77 -24.52
N GLY A 111 -9.81 -2.03 -23.50
CA GLY A 111 -11.13 -1.41 -23.41
C GLY A 111 -11.30 -0.24 -24.38
N ASP A 112 -10.25 0.57 -24.55
CA ASP A 112 -10.22 1.69 -25.52
C ASP A 112 -9.91 1.24 -26.96
N GLY A 113 -9.43 0.00 -27.15
CA GLY A 113 -9.11 -0.56 -28.47
C GLY A 113 -9.61 -1.99 -28.62
N ARG A 114 -10.70 -2.19 -29.39
CA ARG A 114 -11.14 -3.51 -29.88
C ARG A 114 -9.98 -4.26 -30.58
N ARG A 115 -9.18 -5.04 -29.85
CA ARG A 115 -8.36 -6.14 -30.38
C ARG A 115 -8.31 -7.28 -29.38
N SER A 116 -8.74 -8.45 -29.85
CA SER A 116 -8.79 -9.69 -29.09
C SER A 116 -7.40 -10.13 -28.63
N LEU A 117 -7.24 -10.30 -27.31
CA LEU A 117 -6.12 -10.99 -26.66
C LEU A 117 -5.92 -12.43 -27.17
N SER A 118 -6.91 -13.04 -27.82
CA SER A 118 -6.81 -14.39 -28.39
C SER A 118 -5.87 -14.50 -29.60
N SER A 119 -5.34 -13.38 -30.11
CA SER A 119 -4.57 -13.32 -31.36
C SER A 119 -3.08 -13.05 -31.16
N ARG A 120 -2.65 -12.65 -29.96
CA ARG A 120 -1.23 -12.54 -29.60
C ARG A 120 -0.88 -13.72 -28.73
N GLY A 121 -0.51 -14.83 -29.36
CA GLY A 121 0.18 -15.90 -28.63
C GLY A 121 1.46 -15.36 -27.98
N VAL A 122 1.96 -16.07 -26.97
CA VAL A 122 3.31 -15.84 -26.41
C VAL A 122 4.31 -15.74 -27.58
N PRO A 123 5.06 -14.63 -27.75
CA PRO A 123 5.98 -14.49 -28.88
C PRO A 123 7.06 -15.57 -28.79
N THR A 124 7.04 -16.55 -29.68
CA THR A 124 7.96 -17.70 -29.61
C THR A 124 9.31 -17.46 -30.28
N GLU A 125 9.57 -16.35 -30.96
CA GLU A 125 10.90 -16.07 -31.54
C GLU A 125 11.10 -14.57 -31.77
N ARG A 126 12.17 -13.98 -31.20
CA ARG A 126 12.65 -12.63 -31.53
C ARG A 126 13.73 -12.71 -32.60
N SER A 127 13.59 -11.92 -33.66
CA SER A 127 14.67 -11.67 -34.63
C SER A 127 15.83 -10.94 -33.93
N PRO A 128 17.10 -11.39 -34.09
CA PRO A 128 18.23 -10.77 -33.43
C PRO A 128 18.54 -9.40 -34.06
N GLY A 129 18.14 -8.31 -33.39
CA GLY A 129 18.46 -6.95 -33.83
C GLY A 129 17.60 -5.83 -33.23
N GLU A 130 16.41 -6.12 -32.70
CA GLU A 130 15.59 -5.11 -32.02
C GLU A 130 15.83 -5.15 -30.52
N ALA A 131 16.65 -4.22 -30.02
CA ALA A 131 16.65 -3.87 -28.59
C ALA A 131 15.33 -3.11 -28.30
N GLY A 132 14.21 -3.84 -28.31
CA GLY A 132 12.88 -3.29 -28.09
C GLY A 132 12.53 -3.22 -26.61
N THR A 133 12.00 -2.08 -26.18
CA THR A 133 11.29 -1.87 -24.92
C THR A 133 10.33 -3.04 -24.67
N LEU A 134 10.37 -3.65 -23.48
CA LEU A 134 9.45 -4.73 -23.12
C LEU A 134 8.00 -4.21 -23.15
N ASP A 135 7.09 -4.98 -23.75
CA ASP A 135 5.65 -4.67 -23.70
C ASP A 135 5.13 -4.83 -22.26
N ARG A 136 4.13 -4.06 -21.84
CA ARG A 136 3.55 -4.10 -20.48
C ARG A 136 3.11 -5.52 -20.11
N PHE A 137 2.61 -6.26 -21.08
CA PHE A 137 2.24 -7.66 -20.92
C PHE A 137 3.45 -8.57 -20.61
N GLU A 138 4.59 -8.36 -21.28
CA GLU A 138 5.82 -9.12 -21.00
C GLU A 138 6.33 -8.84 -19.58
N ILE A 139 6.23 -7.58 -19.12
CA ILE A 139 6.62 -7.18 -17.76
C ILE A 139 5.70 -7.85 -16.72
N LEU A 140 4.38 -7.82 -16.95
CA LEU A 140 3.41 -8.49 -16.09
C LEU A 140 3.69 -9.99 -16.00
N VAL A 141 3.94 -10.65 -17.12
CA VAL A 141 4.26 -12.08 -17.16
C VAL A 141 5.54 -12.37 -16.37
N ALA A 142 6.59 -11.57 -16.55
CA ALA A 142 7.84 -11.73 -15.79
C ALA A 142 7.63 -11.58 -14.27
N GLN A 143 6.71 -10.70 -13.83
CA GLN A 143 6.38 -10.54 -12.42
C GLN A 143 5.62 -11.73 -11.85
N VAL A 144 4.72 -12.31 -12.63
CA VAL A 144 4.00 -13.52 -12.25
C VAL A 144 4.93 -14.73 -12.22
N ASP A 145 5.80 -14.87 -13.22
CA ASP A 145 6.82 -15.94 -13.24
C ASP A 145 7.75 -15.80 -12.03
N TRP A 146 8.13 -14.57 -11.65
CA TRP A 146 8.88 -14.31 -10.42
C TRP A 146 8.15 -14.82 -9.17
N LEU A 147 6.82 -14.64 -9.07
CA LEU A 147 6.04 -15.16 -7.94
C LEU A 147 6.06 -16.68 -7.87
N HIS A 148 6.04 -17.38 -9.02
CA HIS A 148 6.16 -18.84 -9.08
C HIS A 148 7.56 -19.31 -8.66
N GLU A 149 8.61 -18.66 -9.16
CA GLU A 149 10.00 -19.03 -8.89
C GLU A 149 10.43 -18.73 -7.44
N ASN A 150 9.84 -17.72 -6.82
CA ASN A 150 10.25 -17.20 -5.51
C ASN A 150 9.24 -17.48 -4.39
N ALA A 151 8.22 -18.32 -4.66
CA ALA A 151 7.36 -18.85 -3.61
C ALA A 151 8.16 -19.82 -2.71
N GLU A 152 8.26 -19.51 -1.43
CA GLU A 152 8.72 -20.46 -0.42
C GLU A 152 7.55 -21.39 -0.06
N TRP A 153 7.77 -22.69 -0.20
CA TRP A 153 6.80 -23.71 0.17
C TRP A 153 7.00 -24.12 1.62
N ARG A 154 6.00 -23.79 2.44
CA ARG A 154 5.90 -24.17 3.85
C ARG A 154 5.20 -25.55 3.97
N PRO A 155 5.23 -26.18 5.16
CA PRO A 155 4.45 -27.39 5.41
C PRO A 155 2.99 -27.26 4.98
N ASP A 156 2.37 -28.40 4.72
CA ASP A 156 1.01 -28.49 4.21
C ASP A 156 0.80 -27.71 2.90
N SER A 157 1.77 -27.60 2.00
CA SER A 157 1.61 -26.94 0.69
C SER A 157 1.09 -25.49 0.78
N VAL A 158 1.57 -24.73 1.76
CA VAL A 158 1.33 -23.29 1.88
C VAL A 158 2.42 -22.53 1.14
N ALA A 159 2.06 -21.63 0.23
CA ALA A 159 2.99 -20.79 -0.51
C ALA A 159 3.11 -19.40 0.14
N VAL A 160 4.32 -18.92 0.34
CA VAL A 160 4.60 -17.59 0.90
C VAL A 160 5.70 -16.86 0.15
N TRP A 161 5.63 -15.52 0.12
CA TRP A 161 6.70 -14.69 -0.42
C TRP A 161 7.45 -13.98 0.72
N PRO A 162 8.63 -14.46 1.13
CA PRO A 162 9.42 -13.85 2.19
C PRO A 162 9.98 -12.50 1.77
N ILE A 163 9.86 -11.50 2.64
CA ILE A 163 10.34 -10.15 2.43
C ILE A 163 11.80 -10.05 2.91
N PRO A 164 12.76 -9.75 2.03
CA PRO A 164 14.19 -9.92 2.32
C PRO A 164 14.86 -8.72 2.99
N TRP A 165 14.10 -7.69 3.36
CA TRP A 165 14.64 -6.43 3.88
C TRP A 165 14.11 -6.09 5.28
N TYR A 166 14.88 -5.32 6.04
CA TYR A 166 14.55 -4.92 7.41
C TYR A 166 13.45 -3.85 7.44
N ALA A 167 12.32 -4.11 8.10
CA ALA A 167 11.25 -3.11 8.26
C ALA A 167 11.53 -2.23 9.48
N GLY A 168 12.35 -1.19 9.30
CA GLY A 168 12.90 -0.41 10.41
C GLY A 168 11.90 0.24 11.35
N ARG A 169 10.74 0.68 10.84
CA ARG A 169 9.65 1.24 11.68
C ARG A 169 9.11 0.22 12.69
N TYR A 170 9.14 -1.06 12.34
CA TYR A 170 8.55 -2.15 13.13
C TYR A 170 9.60 -3.10 13.72
N GLY A 171 10.89 -2.88 13.46
CA GLY A 171 11.94 -3.74 13.99
C GLY A 171 11.95 -5.17 13.42
N LEU A 172 11.31 -5.41 12.26
CA LEU A 172 11.23 -6.75 11.67
C LEU A 172 12.51 -7.11 10.92
N ALA A 173 13.24 -8.10 11.44
CA ALA A 173 14.38 -8.71 10.76
C ALA A 173 13.92 -9.56 9.56
N PRO A 174 14.66 -9.55 8.44
CA PRO A 174 14.37 -10.43 7.32
C PRO A 174 14.78 -11.89 7.61
N PRO A 175 14.11 -12.88 7.00
CA PRO A 175 12.87 -12.73 6.23
C PRO A 175 11.66 -12.54 7.15
N TRP A 176 10.73 -11.69 6.74
CA TRP A 176 9.40 -11.58 7.35
C TRP A 176 8.32 -11.71 6.29
N TYR A 177 7.05 -11.86 6.68
CA TYR A 177 5.92 -12.06 5.77
C TYR A 177 4.90 -10.96 5.95
N SER A 178 4.11 -10.65 4.92
CA SER A 178 3.06 -9.62 4.98
C SER A 178 1.75 -10.14 4.43
N ALA A 179 0.65 -10.00 5.18
CA ALA A 179 -0.67 -10.36 4.66
C ALA A 179 -1.05 -9.52 3.44
N LEU A 180 -0.64 -8.26 3.38
CA LEU A 180 -0.82 -7.37 2.23
C LEU A 180 -0.20 -8.00 0.98
N SER A 181 1.09 -8.37 1.06
CA SER A 181 1.80 -8.98 -0.07
C SER A 181 1.15 -10.30 -0.51
N GLN A 182 0.75 -11.13 0.45
CA GLN A 182 0.12 -12.42 0.17
C GLN A 182 -1.22 -12.24 -0.55
N GLY A 183 -2.09 -11.35 -0.04
CA GLY A 183 -3.39 -11.11 -0.66
C GLY A 183 -3.30 -10.44 -2.02
N GLN A 184 -2.45 -9.43 -2.18
CA GLN A 184 -2.24 -8.81 -3.50
C GLN A 184 -1.62 -9.78 -4.51
N GLY A 185 -0.75 -10.69 -4.05
CA GLY A 185 -0.24 -11.78 -4.88
C GLY A 185 -1.35 -12.73 -5.32
N ILE A 186 -2.28 -13.11 -4.43
CA ILE A 186 -3.47 -13.90 -4.80
C ILE A 186 -4.31 -13.17 -5.85
N SER A 187 -4.62 -11.88 -5.63
CA SER A 187 -5.35 -11.04 -6.60
C SER A 187 -4.70 -11.04 -7.97
N LEU A 188 -3.37 -10.89 -8.04
CA LEU A 188 -2.62 -10.86 -9.30
C LEU A 188 -2.69 -12.21 -10.02
N LEU A 189 -2.43 -13.30 -9.30
CA LEU A 189 -2.46 -14.66 -9.83
C LEU A 189 -3.85 -15.08 -10.32
N VAL A 190 -4.91 -14.69 -9.61
CA VAL A 190 -6.29 -14.93 -10.05
C VAL A 190 -6.58 -14.22 -11.37
N ARG A 191 -6.14 -12.96 -11.51
CA ARG A 191 -6.32 -12.16 -12.73
C ARG A 191 -5.56 -12.77 -13.91
N THR A 192 -4.31 -13.15 -13.72
CA THR A 192 -3.50 -13.76 -14.80
C THR A 192 -3.96 -15.16 -15.15
N ALA A 193 -4.52 -15.92 -14.21
CA ALA A 193 -5.21 -17.17 -14.50
C ALA A 193 -6.39 -16.98 -15.47
N ALA A 194 -7.18 -15.91 -15.28
CA ALA A 194 -8.26 -15.55 -16.19
C ALA A 194 -7.77 -15.16 -17.60
N TRP A 195 -6.49 -14.84 -17.77
CA TRP A 195 -5.85 -14.53 -19.05
C TRP A 195 -5.15 -15.72 -19.70
N GLY A 196 -5.43 -16.95 -19.25
CA GLY A 196 -4.95 -18.18 -19.88
C GLY A 196 -3.72 -18.79 -19.20
N ARG A 197 -3.45 -18.47 -17.93
CA ARG A 197 -2.38 -19.07 -17.11
C ARG A 197 -2.94 -19.87 -15.93
N PRO A 198 -3.59 -21.02 -16.17
CA PRO A 198 -4.32 -21.76 -15.13
C PRO A 198 -3.46 -22.21 -13.94
N ASP A 199 -2.15 -22.40 -14.13
CA ASP A 199 -1.21 -22.74 -13.05
C ASP A 199 -1.09 -21.62 -12.01
N ASP A 200 -1.34 -20.36 -12.39
CA ASP A 200 -1.36 -19.23 -11.45
C ASP A 200 -2.46 -19.42 -10.39
N LEU A 201 -3.59 -20.04 -10.74
CA LEU A 201 -4.67 -20.34 -9.79
C LEU A 201 -4.27 -21.42 -8.78
N VAL A 202 -3.39 -22.35 -9.16
CA VAL A 202 -2.85 -23.37 -8.24
C VAL A 202 -1.96 -22.71 -7.19
N LEU A 203 -1.09 -21.78 -7.62
CA LEU A 203 -0.26 -21.00 -6.70
C LEU A 203 -1.12 -20.08 -5.82
N ALA A 204 -2.13 -19.43 -6.38
CA ALA A 204 -3.08 -18.61 -5.63
C ALA A 204 -3.77 -19.41 -4.52
N LYS A 205 -4.20 -20.65 -4.82
CA LYS A 205 -4.79 -21.55 -3.82
C LYS A 205 -3.82 -21.87 -2.68
N ALA A 206 -2.54 -22.11 -3.00
CA ALA A 206 -1.51 -22.35 -1.99
C ALA A 206 -1.26 -21.10 -1.13
N ALA A 207 -1.30 -19.90 -1.71
CA ALA A 207 -1.16 -18.64 -1.00
C ALA A 207 -2.39 -18.31 -0.12
N VAL A 208 -3.62 -18.63 -0.53
CA VAL A 208 -4.85 -18.46 0.30
C VAL A 208 -4.70 -19.14 1.66
N ARG A 209 -4.08 -20.32 1.69
CA ARG A 209 -3.88 -21.10 2.92
C ARG A 209 -2.95 -20.38 3.91
N SER A 210 -2.04 -19.53 3.42
CA SER A 210 -1.20 -18.70 4.28
C SER A 210 -2.00 -17.70 5.12
N LEU A 211 -3.18 -17.27 4.64
CA LEU A 211 -4.01 -16.26 5.30
C LEU A 211 -5.14 -16.85 6.16
N LEU A 212 -5.54 -18.11 5.92
CA LEU A 212 -6.69 -18.73 6.59
C LEU A 212 -6.35 -19.97 7.42
N GLU A 213 -5.34 -20.74 7.01
CA GLU A 213 -5.07 -22.08 7.54
C GLU A 213 -3.72 -22.18 8.26
N SER A 214 -2.77 -21.30 7.96
CA SER A 214 -1.42 -21.34 8.53
C SER A 214 -1.34 -20.80 9.96
N ASP A 215 -0.23 -21.11 10.62
CA ASP A 215 0.24 -20.55 11.89
C ASP A 215 1.20 -19.36 11.70
N LEU A 216 1.28 -18.81 10.49
CA LEU A 216 2.13 -17.66 10.21
C LEU A 216 1.71 -16.46 11.06
N PRO A 217 2.67 -15.64 11.50
CA PRO A 217 2.38 -14.51 12.39
C PRO A 217 1.61 -13.37 11.68
N ILE A 218 1.37 -13.50 10.37
CA ILE A 218 0.48 -12.62 9.61
C ILE A 218 -1.02 -12.92 9.84
N VAL A 219 -1.35 -14.02 10.53
CA VAL A 219 -2.74 -14.43 10.82
C VAL A 219 -3.01 -14.30 12.31
N VAL A 220 -3.72 -13.24 12.70
CA VAL A 220 -4.07 -13.04 14.10
C VAL A 220 -5.34 -13.80 14.42
N ARG A 221 -5.27 -14.71 15.40
CA ARG A 221 -6.39 -15.57 15.81
C ARG A 221 -6.82 -15.27 17.24
N ASP A 222 -8.09 -15.52 17.51
CA ASP A 222 -8.62 -15.66 18.87
C ASP A 222 -9.46 -16.95 18.98
N ALA A 223 -10.17 -17.13 20.10
CA ALA A 223 -11.00 -18.32 20.36
C ALA A 223 -12.11 -18.58 19.32
N ARG A 224 -12.44 -17.59 18.48
CA ARG A 224 -13.44 -17.66 17.43
C ARG A 224 -12.81 -17.68 16.02
N GLY A 225 -11.53 -17.99 15.87
CA GLY A 225 -10.87 -18.10 14.56
C GLY A 225 -10.03 -16.88 14.16
N VAL A 226 -9.84 -16.65 12.85
CA VAL A 226 -9.06 -15.50 12.34
C VAL A 226 -9.81 -14.21 12.66
N ARG A 227 -9.13 -13.29 13.36
CA ARG A 227 -9.69 -11.97 13.70
C ARG A 227 -9.14 -10.85 12.83
N PHE A 228 -7.91 -10.98 12.34
CA PHE A 228 -7.21 -9.93 11.60
C PHE A 228 -6.06 -10.52 10.77
N LEU A 229 -5.66 -9.82 9.70
CA LEU A 229 -4.54 -10.17 8.84
C LEU A 229 -3.48 -9.07 8.91
N GLU A 230 -2.30 -9.38 9.44
CA GLU A 230 -1.25 -8.40 9.72
C GLU A 230 -0.37 -8.06 8.52
N GLU A 231 -0.25 -6.77 8.24
CA GLU A 231 0.70 -6.26 7.24
C GLU A 231 2.14 -6.41 7.76
N PHE A 232 2.35 -6.11 9.05
CA PHE A 232 3.64 -6.17 9.73
C PHE A 232 3.50 -7.04 10.99
N PRO A 233 3.94 -8.31 10.95
CA PRO A 233 3.68 -9.28 12.01
C PRO A 233 4.63 -9.12 13.21
N VAL A 234 4.50 -8.00 13.93
CA VAL A 234 5.12 -7.78 15.25
C VAL A 234 4.13 -8.13 16.38
N GLU A 235 4.62 -8.32 17.60
CA GLU A 235 3.77 -8.62 18.76
C GLU A 235 4.03 -7.59 19.88
N PRO A 236 3.01 -6.83 20.33
CA PRO A 236 1.67 -6.74 19.74
C PRO A 236 1.71 -6.16 18.30
N GLY A 237 0.77 -6.59 17.46
CA GLY A 237 0.69 -6.17 16.06
C GLY A 237 0.07 -4.77 15.92
N PRO A 238 0.55 -3.94 14.97
CA PRO A 238 0.00 -2.61 14.75
C PRO A 238 -1.45 -2.67 14.23
N GLU A 239 -1.84 -3.78 13.60
CA GLU A 239 -3.12 -3.96 12.92
C GLU A 239 -3.35 -2.87 11.86
N VAL A 240 -2.55 -2.89 10.79
CA VAL A 240 -2.66 -1.90 9.71
C VAL A 240 -3.93 -2.12 8.89
N LEU A 241 -4.79 -1.10 8.79
CA LEU A 241 -6.12 -1.23 8.20
C LEU A 241 -6.08 -1.58 6.71
N ASN A 242 -5.38 -0.78 5.89
CA ASN A 242 -5.30 -1.01 4.44
C ASN A 242 -4.72 -2.39 4.14
N GLY A 243 -3.70 -2.83 4.89
CA GLY A 243 -3.05 -4.12 4.71
C GLY A 243 -4.03 -5.27 4.87
N CYS A 244 -4.79 -5.26 5.96
CA CYS A 244 -5.80 -6.29 6.22
C CYS A 244 -6.93 -6.28 5.18
N LEU A 245 -7.42 -5.10 4.77
CA LEU A 245 -8.52 -5.02 3.81
C LEU A 245 -8.11 -5.40 2.39
N LEU A 246 -6.91 -5.03 1.95
CA LEU A 246 -6.34 -5.46 0.67
C LEU A 246 -6.03 -6.97 0.70
N ALA A 247 -5.58 -7.50 1.84
CA ALA A 247 -5.42 -8.94 2.01
C ALA A 247 -6.74 -9.70 1.87
N TRP A 248 -7.81 -9.16 2.46
CA TRP A 248 -9.16 -9.70 2.34
C TRP A 248 -9.68 -9.67 0.89
N LEU A 249 -9.44 -8.59 0.13
CA LEU A 249 -9.81 -8.52 -1.28
C LEU A 249 -9.12 -9.61 -2.11
N GLY A 250 -7.87 -9.94 -1.82
CA GLY A 250 -7.19 -11.08 -2.44
C GLY A 250 -7.87 -12.42 -2.19
N LEU A 251 -8.27 -12.68 -0.95
CA LEU A 251 -9.08 -13.87 -0.63
C LEU A 251 -10.41 -13.86 -1.38
N TRP A 252 -11.06 -12.69 -1.47
CA TRP A 252 -12.34 -12.55 -2.15
C TRP A 252 -12.24 -12.77 -3.65
N ASP A 253 -11.19 -12.27 -4.31
CA ASP A 253 -10.90 -12.53 -5.73
C ASP A 253 -10.81 -14.04 -6.00
N PHE A 254 -10.12 -14.79 -5.12
CA PHE A 254 -10.02 -16.24 -5.25
C PHE A 254 -11.38 -16.93 -5.08
N VAL A 255 -12.17 -16.53 -4.09
CA VAL A 255 -13.54 -17.05 -3.89
C VAL A 255 -14.39 -16.80 -5.14
N ARG A 256 -14.30 -15.62 -5.74
CA ARG A 256 -15.03 -15.28 -6.97
C ARG A 256 -14.59 -16.06 -8.20
N ALA A 257 -13.31 -16.38 -8.30
CA ALA A 257 -12.78 -17.13 -9.43
C ALA A 257 -13.07 -18.64 -9.33
N THR A 258 -13.32 -19.17 -8.13
CA THR A 258 -13.44 -20.62 -7.89
C THR A 258 -14.82 -21.08 -7.42
N ASP A 259 -15.69 -20.15 -7.01
CA ASP A 259 -16.98 -20.44 -6.36
C ASP A 259 -16.86 -21.40 -5.16
N ASP A 260 -15.75 -21.33 -4.42
CA ASP A 260 -15.54 -22.14 -3.21
C ASP A 260 -16.39 -21.61 -2.05
N GLU A 261 -17.54 -22.24 -1.82
CA GLU A 261 -18.51 -21.86 -0.79
C GLU A 261 -17.96 -21.97 0.65
N ARG A 262 -17.00 -22.86 0.90
CA ARG A 262 -16.38 -22.97 2.23
C ARG A 262 -15.47 -21.76 2.47
N LEU A 263 -14.63 -21.42 1.50
CA LEU A 263 -13.78 -20.23 1.58
C LEU A 263 -14.62 -18.95 1.62
N ARG A 264 -15.73 -18.89 0.88
CA ARG A 264 -16.70 -17.78 0.95
C ARG A 264 -17.17 -17.56 2.37
N ALA A 265 -17.61 -18.61 3.07
CA ALA A 265 -18.07 -18.51 4.46
C ALA A 265 -16.96 -18.00 5.39
N GLN A 266 -15.74 -18.52 5.28
CA GLN A 266 -14.60 -18.08 6.08
C GLN A 266 -14.22 -16.60 5.80
N CYS A 267 -14.26 -16.17 4.53
CA CYS A 267 -13.97 -14.79 4.16
C CYS A 267 -15.03 -13.82 4.71
N LEU A 268 -16.32 -14.18 4.64
CA LEU A 268 -17.40 -13.36 5.18
C LEU A 268 -17.40 -13.31 6.71
N GLU A 269 -17.02 -14.40 7.36
CA GLU A 269 -16.78 -14.41 8.81
C GLU A 269 -15.64 -13.45 9.17
N LEU A 270 -14.47 -13.58 8.52
CA LEU A 270 -13.35 -12.68 8.71
C LEU A 270 -13.73 -11.21 8.46
N LEU A 271 -14.48 -10.91 7.39
CA LEU A 271 -14.95 -9.55 7.11
C LEU A 271 -15.79 -9.00 8.27
N THR A 272 -16.73 -9.79 8.78
CA THR A 272 -17.58 -9.41 9.92
C THR A 272 -16.75 -9.12 11.17
N ARG A 273 -15.63 -9.83 11.34
CA ARG A 273 -14.70 -9.61 12.45
C ARG A 273 -13.88 -8.35 12.27
N ILE A 274 -13.45 -8.05 11.05
CA ILE A 274 -12.77 -6.80 10.71
C ILE A 274 -13.73 -5.61 10.91
N GLU A 275 -14.98 -5.71 10.45
CA GLU A 275 -16.02 -4.68 10.61
C GLU A 275 -16.21 -4.28 12.07
N ALA A 276 -16.21 -5.24 12.99
CA ALA A 276 -16.33 -4.97 14.42
C ALA A 276 -15.17 -4.11 14.97
N GLN A 277 -14.00 -4.14 14.34
CA GLN A 277 -12.78 -3.42 14.74
C GLN A 277 -12.65 -2.06 14.04
N VAL A 278 -13.23 -1.89 12.85
CA VAL A 278 -13.14 -0.64 12.05
C VAL A 278 -13.48 0.64 12.82
N PRO A 279 -14.50 0.70 13.72
CA PRO A 279 -14.78 1.90 14.50
C PRO A 279 -13.59 2.43 15.32
N GLU A 280 -12.64 1.57 15.70
CA GLU A 280 -11.45 1.97 16.46
C GLU A 280 -10.44 2.78 15.63
N TYR A 281 -10.47 2.62 14.31
CA TYR A 281 -9.65 3.38 13.37
C TYR A 281 -10.23 4.78 13.13
N GLU A 282 -11.50 5.02 13.45
CA GLU A 282 -12.17 6.28 13.16
C GLU A 282 -11.84 7.36 14.19
N LEU A 283 -11.49 8.54 13.70
CA LEU A 283 -11.20 9.69 14.56
C LEU A 283 -12.47 10.47 14.85
N SER A 284 -12.77 10.63 16.14
CA SER A 284 -13.84 11.51 16.63
C SER A 284 -13.31 12.81 17.24
N ARG A 285 -11.99 12.89 17.49
CA ARG A 285 -11.31 14.06 18.08
C ARG A 285 -10.81 15.04 17.02
N TRP A 286 -10.43 16.24 17.47
CA TRP A 286 -9.83 17.30 16.65
C TRP A 286 -10.69 17.77 15.46
N GLY A 287 -12.00 17.52 15.49
CA GLY A 287 -12.88 17.85 14.35
C GLY A 287 -12.62 16.98 13.11
N LEU A 288 -11.92 15.85 13.26
CA LEU A 288 -11.56 14.94 12.18
C LEU A 288 -12.56 13.81 11.99
N SER A 289 -13.84 14.04 12.30
CA SER A 289 -14.90 13.06 12.04
C SER A 289 -14.90 12.65 10.56
N GLY A 290 -14.80 11.33 10.34
CA GLY A 290 -14.66 10.71 9.03
C GLY A 290 -13.22 10.55 8.54
N TRP A 291 -12.21 10.96 9.31
CA TRP A 291 -10.81 10.62 9.07
C TRP A 291 -10.42 9.38 9.86
N THR A 292 -9.44 8.63 9.36
CA THR A 292 -9.00 7.36 9.95
C THR A 292 -7.57 7.43 10.45
N ARG A 293 -7.22 6.51 11.34
CA ARG A 293 -5.83 6.15 11.71
C ARG A 293 -5.30 5.14 10.70
N TYR A 294 -3.99 5.05 10.59
CA TYR A 294 -3.33 4.06 9.72
C TYR A 294 -3.43 2.64 10.32
N ASP A 295 -3.24 2.56 11.64
CA ASP A 295 -3.17 1.33 12.43
C ASP A 295 -3.83 1.58 13.81
N ARG A 296 -4.01 0.55 14.65
CA ARG A 296 -4.69 0.71 15.95
C ARG A 296 -3.84 1.39 17.02
N GLU A 297 -2.52 1.31 16.90
CA GLU A 297 -1.59 1.90 17.87
C GLU A 297 -1.47 3.42 17.66
N THR A 298 -1.53 3.86 16.41
CA THR A 298 -1.28 5.24 16.02
C THR A 298 -2.44 6.12 16.46
N SER A 299 -2.09 7.16 17.21
CA SER A 299 -3.05 8.15 17.68
C SER A 299 -3.34 9.24 16.63
N LEU A 300 -2.41 9.46 15.70
CA LEU A 300 -2.50 10.49 14.68
C LEU A 300 -3.42 10.09 13.51
N PRO A 301 -3.98 11.09 12.81
CA PRO A 301 -4.61 10.85 11.52
C PRO A 301 -3.63 10.27 10.50
N THR A 302 -4.12 9.35 9.68
CA THR A 302 -3.39 8.86 8.52
C THR A 302 -3.19 9.97 7.48
N SER A 303 -2.22 9.80 6.58
CA SER A 303 -1.99 10.77 5.52
C SER A 303 -3.20 10.88 4.59
N PRO A 304 -3.40 12.02 3.88
CA PRO A 304 -4.48 12.13 2.91
C PRO A 304 -4.50 11.02 1.85
N THR A 305 -3.33 10.53 1.44
CA THR A 305 -3.23 9.40 0.50
C THR A 305 -3.80 8.11 1.08
N TYR A 306 -3.41 7.75 2.30
CA TYR A 306 -3.94 6.54 2.94
C TYR A 306 -5.42 6.69 3.29
N GLN A 307 -5.88 7.90 3.60
CA GLN A 307 -7.30 8.18 3.80
C GLN A 307 -8.09 7.95 2.49
N GLU A 308 -7.57 8.37 1.35
CA GLU A 308 -8.15 8.09 0.03
C GLU A 308 -8.14 6.58 -0.26
N LEU A 309 -7.05 5.88 0.08
CA LEU A 309 -6.95 4.42 -0.05
C LEU A 309 -8.00 3.68 0.80
N HIS A 310 -8.15 4.05 2.09
CA HIS A 310 -9.16 3.45 2.96
C HIS A 310 -10.56 3.62 2.40
N ALA A 311 -10.88 4.81 1.86
CA ALA A 311 -12.16 5.07 1.24
C ALA A 311 -12.38 4.22 -0.03
N ALA A 312 -11.35 4.09 -0.87
CA ALA A 312 -11.42 3.29 -2.10
C ALA A 312 -11.60 1.80 -1.81
N VAL A 313 -10.84 1.25 -0.86
CA VAL A 313 -10.95 -0.17 -0.48
C VAL A 313 -12.29 -0.45 0.20
N ALA A 314 -12.78 0.45 1.06
CA ALA A 314 -14.13 0.34 1.62
C ALA A 314 -15.22 0.34 0.53
N LEU A 315 -15.07 1.16 -0.52
CA LEU A 315 -16.01 1.18 -1.63
C LEU A 315 -15.98 -0.16 -2.39
N ALA A 316 -14.79 -0.67 -2.71
CA ALA A 316 -14.65 -1.96 -3.38
C ALA A 316 -15.31 -3.09 -2.58
N ILE A 317 -15.08 -3.15 -1.26
CA ILE A 317 -15.74 -4.14 -0.38
C ILE A 317 -17.27 -3.95 -0.39
N ALA A 318 -17.76 -2.71 -0.37
CA ALA A 318 -19.20 -2.43 -0.41
C ALA A 318 -19.85 -2.90 -1.72
N GLU A 319 -19.21 -2.63 -2.86
CA GLU A 319 -19.68 -3.04 -4.18
C GLU A 319 -19.70 -4.57 -4.34
N GLU A 320 -18.70 -5.24 -3.76
CA GLU A 320 -18.58 -6.70 -3.81
C GLU A 320 -19.53 -7.44 -2.86
N THR A 321 -19.86 -6.86 -1.71
CA THR A 321 -20.62 -7.55 -0.66
C THR A 321 -22.04 -7.04 -0.46
N GLY A 322 -22.36 -5.86 -0.99
CA GLY A 322 -23.64 -5.17 -0.75
C GLY A 322 -23.84 -4.70 0.70
N ARG A 323 -22.80 -4.70 1.54
CA ARG A 323 -22.91 -4.32 2.95
C ARG A 323 -22.92 -2.80 3.13
N GLU A 324 -24.05 -2.29 3.60
CA GLU A 324 -24.25 -0.84 3.88
C GLU A 324 -23.19 -0.25 4.80
N PHE A 325 -22.71 -1.03 5.78
CA PHE A 325 -21.62 -0.65 6.70
C PHE A 325 -20.41 -0.06 5.98
N TRP A 326 -19.97 -0.70 4.88
CA TRP A 326 -18.81 -0.29 4.11
C TRP A 326 -19.14 0.89 3.18
N TYR A 327 -20.35 0.92 2.62
CA TYR A 327 -20.81 2.03 1.79
C TYR A 327 -20.80 3.36 2.56
N GLU A 328 -21.38 3.38 3.76
CA GLU A 328 -21.41 4.56 4.63
C GLU A 328 -20.00 5.07 4.96
N ARG A 329 -19.06 4.15 5.21
CA ARG A 329 -17.67 4.48 5.53
C ARG A 329 -16.92 4.97 4.32
N ALA A 330 -17.05 4.31 3.18
CA ALA A 330 -16.47 4.76 1.92
C ALA A 330 -16.88 6.21 1.61
N GLU A 331 -18.18 6.52 1.72
CA GLU A 331 -18.65 7.88 1.52
C GLU A 331 -18.11 8.87 2.54
N ARG A 332 -18.18 8.53 3.83
CA ARG A 332 -17.75 9.40 4.92
C ARG A 332 -16.26 9.69 4.82
N TRP A 333 -15.44 8.67 4.58
CA TRP A 333 -13.99 8.77 4.46
C TRP A 333 -13.57 9.53 3.22
N ARG A 334 -14.24 9.30 2.08
CA ARG A 334 -14.04 10.07 0.84
C ARG A 334 -14.40 11.55 1.00
N ARG A 335 -15.53 11.85 1.66
CA ARG A 335 -15.95 13.22 1.96
C ARG A 335 -14.97 13.95 2.87
N ALA A 336 -14.37 13.25 3.83
CA ALA A 336 -13.33 13.83 4.67
C ALA A 336 -12.06 14.14 3.85
N ALA A 337 -11.63 13.21 2.99
CA ALA A 337 -10.44 13.36 2.15
C ALA A 337 -10.53 14.49 1.12
N SER A 338 -11.73 14.79 0.60
CA SER A 338 -11.92 15.81 -0.44
C SER A 338 -11.82 17.26 0.09
N SER A 339 -11.84 17.48 1.40
CA SER A 339 -11.77 18.81 2.00
C SER A 339 -10.32 19.30 2.11
N LEU A 340 -9.93 20.27 1.29
CA LEU A 340 -8.58 20.88 1.33
C LEU A 340 -8.21 21.40 2.73
N THR A 341 -9.15 22.05 3.42
CA THR A 341 -8.92 22.56 4.78
C THR A 341 -8.60 21.43 5.76
N ARG A 342 -9.31 20.30 5.68
CA ARG A 342 -9.04 19.14 6.54
C ARG A 342 -7.70 18.49 6.18
N ARG A 343 -7.36 18.37 4.89
CA ARG A 343 -6.04 17.87 4.45
C ARG A 343 -4.89 18.71 5.01
N LEU A 344 -4.99 20.04 4.91
CA LEU A 344 -3.99 20.96 5.44
C LEU A 344 -3.91 20.88 6.97
N TYR A 345 -5.04 20.71 7.65
CA TYR A 345 -5.07 20.55 9.10
C TYR A 345 -4.40 19.26 9.57
N VAL A 346 -4.71 18.13 8.92
CA VAL A 346 -4.06 16.82 9.17
C VAL A 346 -2.56 16.92 8.93
N PHE A 347 -2.17 17.54 7.83
CA PHE A 347 -0.76 17.78 7.53
C PHE A 347 -0.06 18.57 8.63
N GLY A 348 -0.68 19.65 9.12
CA GLY A 348 -0.16 20.44 10.24
C GLY A 348 -0.03 19.64 11.54
N LEU A 349 -1.01 18.79 11.87
CA LEU A 349 -0.96 17.92 13.04
C LEU A 349 0.19 16.91 12.98
N VAL A 350 0.35 16.23 11.84
CA VAL A 350 1.41 15.23 11.64
C VAL A 350 2.79 15.89 11.63
N ALA A 351 2.93 17.05 10.97
CA ALA A 351 4.18 17.80 10.95
C ALA A 351 4.56 18.32 12.34
N TRP A 352 3.58 18.78 13.12
CA TRP A 352 3.80 19.24 14.49
C TRP A 352 4.29 18.11 15.40
N ASP A 353 3.64 16.96 15.36
CA ASP A 353 3.98 15.80 16.19
C ASP A 353 5.42 15.32 15.92
N LYS A 354 5.77 15.11 14.64
CA LYS A 354 7.12 14.67 14.26
C LYS A 354 8.20 15.73 14.51
N ALA A 355 7.86 17.02 14.45
CA ALA A 355 8.77 18.10 14.82
C ALA A 355 8.99 18.17 16.34
N TRP A 356 7.94 17.91 17.12
CA TRP A 356 8.00 17.87 18.59
C TRP A 356 8.90 16.73 19.08
N ASP A 357 8.73 15.54 18.51
CA ASP A 357 9.57 14.38 18.84
C ASP A 357 11.05 14.64 18.60
N LYS A 358 11.42 15.30 17.49
CA LYS A 358 12.83 15.63 17.17
C LYS A 358 13.45 16.74 18.03
N VAL A 359 12.64 17.54 18.71
CA VAL A 359 13.14 18.65 19.55
C VAL A 359 13.37 18.19 20.98
N TRP A 360 12.63 17.17 21.43
CA TRP A 360 12.59 16.78 22.84
C TRP A 360 13.03 15.33 23.11
N ASN A 361 13.20 14.50 22.08
CA ASN A 361 13.91 13.22 22.12
C ASN A 361 15.18 13.30 21.26
#